data_AF-A0A7L5RXV0-F1
#
_entry.id   AF-A0A7L5RXV0-F1
#
_cell.length_a   1.000
_cell.length_b   1.000
_cell.length_c   1.000
_cell.angle_alpha   90.00
_cell.angle_beta   90.00
_cell.angle_gamma   90.00
#
_symmetry.space_group_name_H-M   'P 1'
#
loop_
_entity.id
_entity.type
_entity.pdbx_description
1 polymer ?
#
loop_
_entity_poly.entity_id
_entity_poly.type
_entity_poly.pdbx_seq_one_letter_code
_entity_poly.pdbx_strand_id
1 'polypeptide(L)'
;MTLPLTSVATADLELYAGQRFERQLETALTLKLPVAAGDYVAGRIEVGGAALDADLLDADGRHYRRIADGQTGVIDFRFVAESAAMSLRLVPAGALALSMRLDEVVPATAQRPSPPEYLSPRIARLAAELSAGRGSDDFWREVMTQGTPLLETRQAPEAFRPGTPVRMREQAIMTFLWRGARRNVRLVGGPSGDHAWLEQLGDSDVWFVSFPVPTGTRLAYQLAPDIPDIPGDARARRSALGATLRMDPLNRHPWPRQAPDPFSQEATIVLPGAPPQPGTPADASADPQLRTFTFASEKLGNTRQVTIAHPRDLDPDDPRLIVAIVFDGERALRQADLPRMLDTLTASGRLPPVVAVLLPSIDSVTRARELPGNDAFADVLADELLPRIAALTGVRPVPSRTVLAGASYGGLASVTAALRRPEHFGNVLAMSASFWWAPEGEDSRDMPFVARLMAQSERQPLRLFLSAGTFETGNGEVDGILESARRVRDTARLKGYQTHWREYAGGHDWLIWRGALGDGLIALFGTKPDMGAGG
;
A
#
# COMPACT_ATOMS: atom_id res chain seq x y z
N MET A 1 -31.21 -43.82 38.54
CA MET A 1 -31.22 -44.80 39.65
C MET A 1 -29.93 -44.60 40.41
N THR A 2 -30.02 -44.02 41.61
CA THR A 2 -28.89 -43.52 42.39
C THR A 2 -28.23 -44.68 43.14
N LEU A 3 -26.93 -44.90 42.95
CA LEU A 3 -26.15 -45.90 43.71
C LEU A 3 -25.58 -45.25 44.98
N PRO A 4 -25.49 -45.98 46.12
CA PRO A 4 -25.07 -45.42 47.40
C PRO A 4 -23.54 -45.35 47.55
N LEU A 5 -23.11 -44.39 48.39
CA LEU A 5 -21.73 -44.08 48.75
C LEU A 5 -21.01 -45.28 49.38
N THR A 6 -20.04 -45.83 48.65
CA THR A 6 -18.94 -46.62 49.20
C THR A 6 -17.67 -45.79 49.13
N SER A 7 -16.87 -45.87 50.19
CA SER A 7 -15.47 -45.44 50.23
C SER A 7 -14.70 -46.17 49.12
N VAL A 8 -14.42 -45.47 48.02
CA VAL A 8 -13.66 -45.97 46.87
C VAL A 8 -12.33 -45.22 46.84
N ALA A 9 -11.25 -45.98 47.03
CA ALA A 9 -9.89 -45.55 46.67
C ALA A 9 -9.91 -44.89 45.30
N THR A 10 -9.20 -43.77 45.14
CA THR A 10 -8.93 -43.03 43.88
C THR A 10 -9.20 -43.86 42.62
N ALA A 11 -10.46 -43.94 42.22
CA ALA A 11 -10.84 -44.56 40.96
C ALA A 11 -10.43 -43.57 39.88
N ASP A 12 -9.70 -44.05 38.89
CA ASP A 12 -9.28 -43.29 37.71
C ASP A 12 -10.50 -42.64 37.06
N LEU A 13 -10.79 -41.40 37.44
CA LEU A 13 -12.01 -40.73 37.04
C LEU A 13 -11.76 -40.12 35.67
N GLU A 14 -12.33 -40.74 34.66
CA GLU A 14 -12.22 -40.33 33.26
C GLU A 14 -13.36 -39.40 32.89
N LEU A 15 -13.06 -38.32 32.18
CA LEU A 15 -14.05 -37.40 31.65
C LEU A 15 -14.03 -37.42 30.12
N TYR A 16 -15.13 -37.86 29.51
CA TYR A 16 -15.26 -37.96 28.06
C TYR A 16 -15.93 -36.72 27.45
N ALA A 17 -15.78 -36.53 26.15
CA ALA A 17 -16.43 -35.45 25.41
C ALA A 17 -17.95 -35.46 25.61
N GLY A 18 -18.54 -34.27 25.78
CA GLY A 18 -19.97 -34.08 26.06
C GLY A 18 -20.40 -34.43 27.48
N GLN A 19 -19.51 -34.96 28.32
CA GLN A 19 -19.83 -35.27 29.72
C GLN A 19 -19.62 -34.05 30.63
N ARG A 20 -20.43 -34.02 31.69
CA ARG A 20 -20.34 -33.06 32.78
C ARG A 20 -20.05 -33.80 34.09
N PHE A 21 -19.18 -33.21 34.88
CA PHE A 21 -18.73 -33.67 36.18
C PHE A 21 -19.00 -32.57 37.20
N GLU A 22 -19.75 -32.87 38.26
CA GLU A 22 -20.02 -31.92 39.35
C GLU A 22 -19.62 -32.51 40.70
N ARG A 23 -18.91 -31.75 41.53
CA ARG A 23 -18.46 -32.24 42.84
C ARG A 23 -18.12 -31.09 43.79
N GLN A 24 -18.33 -31.31 45.10
CA GLN A 24 -17.66 -30.52 46.13
C GLN A 24 -16.22 -31.01 46.29
N LEU A 25 -15.27 -30.09 46.18
CA LEU A 25 -13.83 -30.38 46.18
C LEU A 25 -13.16 -29.72 47.38
N GLU A 26 -12.63 -30.52 48.30
CA GLU A 26 -11.88 -30.07 49.47
C GLU A 26 -10.39 -30.43 49.38
N THR A 27 -10.04 -31.39 48.54
CA THR A 27 -8.66 -31.87 48.29
C THR A 27 -8.40 -31.98 46.80
N ALA A 28 -7.13 -32.12 46.40
CA ALA A 28 -6.78 -32.22 44.99
C ALA A 28 -7.40 -33.45 44.30
N LEU A 29 -7.81 -33.28 43.05
CA LEU A 29 -8.38 -34.33 42.21
C LEU A 29 -7.66 -34.36 40.86
N THR A 30 -7.27 -35.54 40.42
CA THR A 30 -6.74 -35.75 39.07
C THR A 30 -7.77 -36.48 38.24
N LEU A 31 -8.14 -35.91 37.10
CA LEU A 31 -9.05 -36.48 36.12
C LEU A 31 -8.26 -36.97 34.92
N LYS A 32 -8.46 -38.23 34.51
CA LYS A 32 -7.88 -38.73 33.25
C LYS A 32 -8.70 -38.21 32.07
N LEU A 33 -8.02 -37.79 31.02
CA LEU A 33 -8.65 -37.36 29.78
C LEU A 33 -8.37 -38.45 28.73
N PRO A 34 -9.39 -39.21 28.30
CA PRO A 34 -9.24 -40.23 27.25
C PRO A 34 -9.11 -39.52 25.89
N VAL A 35 -7.88 -39.19 25.53
CA VAL A 35 -7.51 -38.45 24.30
C VAL A 35 -6.38 -39.19 23.60
N ALA A 36 -6.11 -38.91 22.34
CA ALA A 36 -4.93 -39.38 21.61
C ALA A 36 -3.98 -38.21 21.28
N ALA A 37 -2.71 -38.52 20.98
CA ALA A 37 -1.76 -37.51 20.54
C ALA A 37 -2.29 -36.79 19.28
N GLY A 38 -2.31 -35.45 19.31
CA GLY A 38 -2.82 -34.58 18.26
C GLY A 38 -4.30 -34.20 18.40
N ASP A 39 -5.05 -34.78 19.34
CA ASP A 39 -6.46 -34.44 19.53
C ASP A 39 -6.60 -33.01 20.06
N TYR A 40 -7.56 -32.27 19.49
CA TYR A 40 -7.95 -30.96 20.01
C TYR A 40 -8.99 -31.17 21.11
N VAL A 41 -8.75 -30.55 22.27
CA VAL A 41 -9.60 -30.69 23.44
C VAL A 41 -10.05 -29.31 23.89
N ALA A 42 -11.36 -29.13 24.04
CA ALA A 42 -11.96 -27.92 24.60
C ALA A 42 -12.92 -28.29 25.73
N GLY A 43 -12.93 -27.47 26.76
CA GLY A 43 -13.87 -27.64 27.87
C GLY A 43 -13.93 -26.42 28.77
N ARG A 44 -14.72 -26.59 29.82
CA ARG A 44 -15.02 -25.54 30.79
C ARG A 44 -14.99 -26.09 32.20
N ILE A 45 -14.44 -25.30 33.11
CA ILE A 45 -14.48 -25.51 34.55
C ILE A 45 -15.20 -24.33 35.18
N GLU A 46 -16.22 -24.61 35.98
CA GLU A 46 -16.96 -23.61 36.75
C GLU A 46 -16.68 -23.87 38.23
N VAL A 47 -16.20 -22.83 38.91
CA VAL A 47 -15.71 -22.88 40.28
C VAL A 47 -16.49 -21.88 41.13
N GLY A 48 -17.24 -22.38 42.11
CA GLY A 48 -17.93 -21.57 43.11
C GLY A 48 -17.29 -21.71 44.48
N GLY A 49 -17.02 -20.60 45.16
CA GLY A 49 -16.39 -20.60 46.49
C GLY A 49 -14.90 -20.24 46.42
N ALA A 50 -14.03 -21.14 46.89
CA ALA A 50 -12.58 -20.91 46.90
C ALA A 50 -11.93 -20.98 45.51
N ALA A 51 -10.73 -20.42 45.40
CA ALA A 51 -9.92 -20.44 44.18
C ALA A 51 -9.41 -21.85 43.82
N LEU A 52 -9.19 -22.09 42.53
CA LEU A 52 -8.73 -23.36 41.97
C LEU A 52 -7.48 -23.16 41.11
N ASP A 53 -6.46 -24.00 41.34
CA ASP A 53 -5.41 -24.25 40.36
C ASP A 53 -5.79 -25.46 39.50
N ALA A 54 -5.53 -25.37 38.20
CA ALA A 54 -5.74 -26.48 37.28
C ALA A 54 -4.48 -26.67 36.42
N ASP A 55 -3.85 -27.84 36.53
CA ASP A 55 -2.64 -28.19 35.80
C ASP A 55 -2.92 -29.40 34.91
N LEU A 56 -2.65 -29.27 33.61
CA LEU A 56 -2.59 -30.39 32.68
C LEU A 56 -1.27 -31.13 32.87
N LEU A 57 -1.36 -32.44 33.01
CA LEU A 57 -0.25 -33.36 33.24
C LEU A 57 -0.08 -34.29 32.03
N ASP A 58 1.17 -34.62 31.70
CA ASP A 58 1.52 -35.61 30.69
C ASP A 58 1.26 -37.06 31.15
N ALA A 59 1.58 -38.03 30.29
CA ALA A 59 1.42 -39.46 30.56
C ALA A 59 2.22 -39.96 31.77
N ASP A 60 3.31 -39.28 32.14
CA ASP A 60 4.15 -39.60 33.29
C ASP A 60 3.71 -38.85 34.56
N GLY A 61 2.64 -38.05 34.47
CA GLY A 61 2.13 -37.22 35.56
C GLY A 61 2.95 -35.95 35.81
N ARG A 62 3.86 -35.58 34.90
CA ARG A 62 4.61 -34.32 35.00
C ARG A 62 3.75 -33.16 34.54
N HIS A 63 3.97 -31.99 35.14
CA HIS A 63 3.27 -30.78 34.73
C HIS A 63 3.61 -30.42 33.28
N TYR A 64 2.59 -30.38 32.44
CA TYR A 64 2.69 -29.96 31.04
C TYR A 64 2.28 -28.50 30.86
N ARG A 65 1.12 -28.12 31.40
CA ARG A 65 0.58 -26.75 31.22
C ARG A 65 -0.36 -26.35 32.35
N ARG A 66 -0.21 -25.13 32.87
CA ARG A 66 -1.20 -24.52 33.76
C ARG A 66 -2.39 -23.97 32.97
N ILE A 67 -3.58 -24.39 33.36
CA ILE A 67 -4.88 -23.96 32.83
C ILE A 67 -5.48 -22.85 33.69
N ALA A 68 -5.35 -22.95 35.01
CA ALA A 68 -5.81 -21.94 35.97
C ALA A 68 -4.81 -21.79 37.11
N ASP A 69 -4.65 -20.55 37.58
CA ASP A 69 -3.79 -20.15 38.69
C ASP A 69 -4.61 -19.30 39.66
N GLY A 70 -5.10 -19.91 40.74
CA GLY A 70 -5.91 -19.28 41.77
C GLY A 70 -7.23 -18.66 41.28
N GLN A 71 -7.92 -19.29 40.32
CA GLN A 71 -9.10 -18.70 39.68
C GLN A 71 -10.43 -19.13 40.32
N THR A 72 -11.43 -18.25 40.23
CA THR A 72 -12.85 -18.53 40.57
C THR A 72 -13.73 -18.20 39.37
N GLY A 73 -14.99 -18.67 39.36
CA GLY A 73 -15.92 -18.42 38.27
C GLY A 73 -15.73 -19.39 37.10
N VAL A 74 -15.77 -18.88 35.87
CA VAL A 74 -15.74 -19.70 34.65
C VAL A 74 -14.35 -19.68 34.03
N ILE A 75 -13.80 -20.88 33.81
CA ILE A 75 -12.48 -21.11 33.23
C ILE A 75 -12.68 -21.94 31.96
N ASP A 76 -12.52 -21.30 30.80
CA ASP A 76 -12.51 -22.01 29.51
C ASP A 76 -11.08 -22.48 29.19
N PHE A 77 -10.93 -23.75 28.80
CA PHE A 77 -9.62 -24.32 28.48
C PHE A 77 -9.61 -25.00 27.11
N ARG A 78 -8.45 -24.92 26.45
CA ARG A 78 -8.20 -25.53 25.14
C ARG A 78 -6.74 -26.00 25.05
N PHE A 79 -6.53 -27.21 24.56
CA PHE A 79 -5.18 -27.74 24.30
C PHE A 79 -5.18 -28.77 23.17
N VAL A 80 -3.99 -29.02 22.62
CA VAL A 80 -3.72 -30.18 21.75
C VAL A 80 -3.05 -31.23 22.62
N ALA A 81 -3.61 -32.43 22.67
CA ALA A 81 -3.06 -33.52 23.46
C ALA A 81 -1.71 -33.96 22.89
N GLU A 82 -0.67 -34.03 23.72
CA GLU A 82 0.65 -34.50 23.29
C GLU A 82 0.74 -36.03 23.30
N SER A 83 -0.07 -36.69 24.13
CA SER A 83 -0.04 -38.14 24.33
C SER A 83 -1.42 -38.70 24.68
N ALA A 84 -1.54 -40.02 24.68
CA ALA A 84 -2.81 -40.72 24.89
C ALA A 84 -3.29 -40.82 26.35
N ALA A 85 -2.51 -40.30 27.30
CA ALA A 85 -2.74 -40.49 28.74
C ALA A 85 -2.61 -39.17 29.53
N MET A 86 -3.12 -38.07 28.98
CA MET A 86 -3.09 -36.78 29.68
C MET A 86 -4.09 -36.75 30.82
N SER A 87 -3.77 -35.99 31.87
CA SER A 87 -4.64 -35.84 33.04
C SER A 87 -4.74 -34.39 33.48
N LEU A 88 -5.88 -33.97 34.00
CA LEU A 88 -6.09 -32.65 34.58
C LEU A 88 -6.09 -32.72 36.10
N ARG A 89 -5.09 -32.13 36.74
CA ARG A 89 -4.99 -32.01 38.19
C ARG A 89 -5.60 -30.70 38.65
N LEU A 90 -6.62 -30.81 39.50
CA LEU A 90 -7.40 -29.73 40.07
C LEU A 90 -7.05 -29.60 41.55
N VAL A 91 -6.52 -28.45 41.98
CA VAL A 91 -6.08 -28.21 43.36
C VAL A 91 -6.88 -27.06 43.96
N PRO A 92 -7.79 -27.31 44.92
CA PRO A 92 -8.56 -26.27 45.55
C PRO A 92 -7.73 -25.53 46.62
N ALA A 93 -7.86 -24.20 46.70
CA ALA A 93 -7.30 -23.39 47.79
C ALA A 93 -8.13 -23.49 49.11
N GLY A 94 -9.31 -24.09 49.03
CA GLY A 94 -10.25 -24.33 50.12
C GLY A 94 -11.51 -25.02 49.57
N ALA A 95 -12.50 -25.34 50.42
CA ALA A 95 -13.72 -26.00 49.96
C ALA A 95 -14.40 -25.21 48.82
N LEU A 96 -14.62 -25.86 47.68
CA LEU A 96 -15.25 -25.25 46.51
C LEU A 96 -16.25 -26.20 45.83
N ALA A 97 -17.24 -25.62 45.17
CA ALA A 97 -18.15 -26.31 44.27
C ALA A 97 -17.54 -26.29 42.86
N LEU A 98 -17.33 -27.47 42.28
CA LEU A 98 -16.75 -27.64 40.95
C LEU A 98 -17.81 -28.20 39.99
N SER A 99 -17.93 -27.60 38.82
CA SER A 99 -18.63 -28.18 37.66
C SER A 99 -17.72 -28.12 36.45
N MET A 100 -17.25 -29.26 35.96
CA MET A 100 -16.41 -29.37 34.77
C MET A 100 -17.18 -30.05 33.64
N ARG A 101 -16.97 -29.60 32.41
CA ARG A 101 -17.43 -30.30 31.21
C ARG A 101 -16.35 -30.31 30.15
N LEU A 102 -16.29 -31.40 29.39
CA LEU A 102 -15.49 -31.48 28.19
C LEU A 102 -16.42 -31.17 27.01
N ASP A 103 -16.29 -29.98 26.43
CA ASP A 103 -17.19 -29.52 25.39
C ASP A 103 -16.96 -30.30 24.09
N GLU A 104 -15.69 -30.51 23.74
CA GLU A 104 -15.31 -31.14 22.49
C GLU A 104 -13.96 -31.86 22.61
N VAL A 105 -13.87 -33.04 21.99
CA VAL A 105 -12.61 -33.70 21.66
C VAL A 105 -12.66 -34.01 20.17
N VAL A 106 -11.83 -33.35 19.37
CA VAL A 106 -11.75 -33.57 17.92
C VAL A 106 -10.50 -34.41 17.62
N PRO A 107 -10.67 -35.67 17.20
CA PRO A 107 -9.55 -36.52 16.84
C PRO A 107 -8.64 -35.87 15.80
N ALA A 108 -7.33 -36.04 15.92
CA ALA A 108 -6.36 -35.52 14.93
C ALA A 108 -6.73 -35.89 13.48
N THR A 109 -7.28 -37.09 13.27
CA THR A 109 -7.72 -37.59 11.96
C THR A 109 -9.02 -36.97 11.45
N ALA A 110 -9.84 -36.44 12.35
CA ALA A 110 -11.11 -35.76 12.04
C ALA A 110 -10.93 -34.24 11.88
N GLN A 111 -9.83 -33.68 12.38
CA GLN A 111 -9.48 -32.28 12.14
C GLN A 111 -9.31 -32.05 10.64
N ARG A 112 -10.04 -31.07 10.13
CA ARG A 112 -9.95 -30.60 8.75
C ARG A 112 -9.69 -29.09 8.82
N PRO A 113 -8.61 -28.59 8.20
CA PRO A 113 -8.46 -27.15 8.06
C PRO A 113 -9.67 -26.62 7.27
N SER A 114 -10.14 -25.43 7.62
CA SER A 114 -11.12 -24.74 6.77
C SER A 114 -10.56 -24.65 5.35
N PRO A 115 -11.36 -24.96 4.32
CA PRO A 115 -10.89 -24.81 2.96
C PRO A 115 -10.47 -23.34 2.73
N PRO A 116 -9.35 -23.10 2.03
CA PRO A 116 -8.93 -21.75 1.71
C PRO A 116 -10.03 -21.02 0.92
N GLU A 117 -10.37 -19.81 1.35
CA GLU A 117 -11.30 -18.95 0.63
C GLU A 117 -10.52 -18.11 -0.37
N TYR A 118 -10.82 -18.29 -1.66
CA TYR A 118 -10.17 -17.54 -2.73
C TYR A 118 -11.06 -16.40 -3.20
N LEU A 119 -10.49 -15.19 -3.25
CA LEU A 119 -11.22 -14.03 -3.75
C LEU A 119 -11.63 -14.18 -5.22
N SER A 120 -10.77 -14.79 -6.04
CA SER A 120 -11.00 -15.02 -7.47
C SER A 120 -11.80 -16.31 -7.69
N PRO A 121 -12.99 -16.24 -8.31
CA PRO A 121 -13.74 -17.43 -8.73
C PRO A 121 -12.95 -18.37 -9.63
N ARG A 122 -12.10 -17.84 -10.52
CA ARG A 122 -11.22 -18.66 -11.37
C ARG A 122 -10.15 -19.40 -10.57
N ILE A 123 -9.53 -18.76 -9.58
CA ILE A 123 -8.60 -19.43 -8.68
C ILE A 123 -9.33 -20.48 -7.83
N ALA A 124 -10.51 -20.17 -7.30
CA ALA A 124 -11.32 -21.12 -6.55
C ALA A 124 -11.66 -22.36 -7.38
N ARG A 125 -12.06 -22.16 -8.64
CA ARG A 125 -12.29 -23.25 -9.58
C ARG A 125 -11.03 -24.08 -9.77
N LEU A 126 -9.90 -23.45 -10.11
CA LEU A 126 -8.63 -24.13 -10.33
C LEU A 126 -8.18 -24.95 -9.11
N ALA A 127 -8.34 -24.40 -7.90
CA ALA A 127 -8.03 -25.11 -6.65
C ALA A 127 -8.84 -26.41 -6.51
N ALA A 128 -10.13 -26.37 -6.87
CA ALA A 128 -10.99 -27.56 -6.89
C ALA A 128 -10.59 -28.55 -8.00
N GLU A 129 -10.15 -28.07 -9.16
CA GLU A 129 -9.65 -28.93 -10.25
C GLU A 129 -8.37 -29.67 -9.84
N LEU A 130 -7.41 -28.95 -9.22
CA LEU A 130 -6.16 -29.50 -8.70
C LEU A 130 -6.41 -30.54 -7.60
N SER A 131 -7.34 -30.24 -6.68
CA SER A 131 -7.75 -31.17 -5.62
C SER A 131 -8.42 -32.44 -6.16
N ALA A 132 -9.02 -32.37 -7.35
CA ALA A 132 -9.58 -33.50 -8.08
C ALA A 132 -8.55 -34.24 -8.96
N GLY A 133 -7.25 -33.89 -8.86
CA GLY A 133 -6.16 -34.53 -9.61
C GLY A 133 -5.99 -34.03 -11.05
N ARG A 134 -6.64 -32.93 -11.45
CA ARG A 134 -6.39 -32.29 -12.75
C ARG A 134 -5.13 -31.40 -12.66
N GLY A 135 -4.46 -31.18 -13.80
CA GLY A 135 -3.32 -30.25 -13.89
C GLY A 135 -3.74 -28.79 -14.16
N SER A 136 -2.76 -27.88 -14.18
CA SER A 136 -2.95 -26.44 -14.42
C SER A 136 -2.83 -26.01 -15.89
N ASP A 137 -2.55 -26.92 -16.83
CA ASP A 137 -2.24 -26.57 -18.22
C ASP A 137 -3.40 -25.90 -18.97
N ASP A 138 -4.63 -26.35 -18.73
CA ASP A 138 -5.82 -25.77 -19.37
C ASP A 138 -6.07 -24.33 -18.87
N PHE A 139 -5.86 -24.11 -17.57
CA PHE A 139 -5.90 -22.77 -16.98
C PHE A 139 -4.84 -21.87 -17.62
N TRP A 140 -3.60 -22.33 -17.75
CA TRP A 140 -2.55 -21.52 -18.37
C TRP A 140 -2.82 -21.22 -19.85
N ARG A 141 -3.43 -22.14 -20.60
CA ARG A 141 -3.84 -21.89 -21.98
C ARG A 141 -4.89 -20.78 -22.07
N GLU A 142 -5.83 -20.77 -21.13
CA GLU A 142 -6.80 -19.67 -20.99
C GLU A 142 -6.08 -18.34 -20.65
N VAL A 143 -5.21 -18.33 -19.64
CA VAL A 143 -4.49 -17.13 -19.20
C VAL A 143 -3.63 -16.56 -20.34
N MET A 144 -2.90 -17.40 -21.09
CA MET A 144 -2.11 -16.95 -22.25
C MET A 144 -2.99 -16.31 -23.34
N THR A 145 -4.22 -16.80 -23.49
CA THR A 145 -5.18 -16.28 -24.47
C THR A 145 -5.83 -14.97 -24.03
N GLN A 146 -5.96 -14.71 -22.72
CA GLN A 146 -6.57 -13.49 -22.19
C GLN A 146 -5.54 -12.40 -21.85
N GLY A 147 -4.36 -12.82 -21.39
CA GLY A 147 -3.34 -11.96 -20.79
C GLY A 147 -3.54 -11.76 -19.29
N THR A 148 -2.60 -11.05 -18.66
CA THR A 148 -2.61 -10.74 -17.22
C THR A 148 -2.60 -9.23 -16.93
N PRO A 149 -3.07 -8.79 -15.74
CA PRO A 149 -3.70 -9.61 -14.69
C PRO A 149 -5.09 -10.10 -15.13
N LEU A 150 -5.59 -11.18 -14.50
CA LEU A 150 -6.97 -11.59 -14.70
C LEU A 150 -7.92 -10.59 -14.06
N LEU A 151 -9.04 -10.32 -14.73
CA LEU A 151 -10.07 -9.40 -14.27
C LEU A 151 -11.42 -10.11 -14.21
N GLU A 152 -12.06 -10.06 -13.05
CA GLU A 152 -13.37 -10.65 -12.81
C GLU A 152 -14.29 -9.62 -12.16
N THR A 153 -15.58 -9.64 -12.48
CA THR A 153 -16.55 -8.71 -11.86
C THR A 153 -16.96 -9.22 -10.49
N ARG A 154 -16.90 -8.38 -9.46
CA ARG A 154 -17.45 -8.68 -8.14
C ARG A 154 -18.81 -8.01 -7.99
N GLN A 155 -19.86 -8.80 -7.80
CA GLN A 155 -21.13 -8.25 -7.33
C GLN A 155 -20.95 -7.76 -5.89
N ALA A 156 -21.42 -6.56 -5.57
CA ALA A 156 -21.32 -6.03 -4.21
C ALA A 156 -22.05 -6.96 -3.25
N PRO A 157 -21.46 -7.34 -2.10
CA PRO A 157 -22.20 -8.06 -1.07
C PRO A 157 -23.42 -7.23 -0.63
N GLU A 158 -24.59 -7.87 -0.53
CA GLU A 158 -25.89 -7.23 -0.26
C GLU A 158 -25.96 -6.45 1.07
N ALA A 159 -24.97 -6.58 1.95
CA ALA A 159 -24.92 -5.94 3.25
C ALA A 159 -23.93 -4.75 3.28
N PHE A 160 -24.33 -3.59 2.77
CA PHE A 160 -23.61 -2.32 3.04
C PHE A 160 -24.46 -1.37 3.88
N ARG A 161 -23.83 -0.80 4.92
CA ARG A 161 -24.43 0.17 5.84
C ARG A 161 -24.83 1.47 5.11
N PRO A 162 -25.94 2.12 5.47
CA PRO A 162 -26.29 3.44 4.94
C PRO A 162 -25.16 4.46 5.19
N GLY A 163 -24.69 5.12 4.13
CA GLY A 163 -23.62 6.14 4.20
C GLY A 163 -22.32 5.82 3.46
N THR A 164 -22.14 4.61 2.91
CA THR A 164 -20.96 4.27 2.10
C THR A 164 -21.00 4.99 0.73
N PRO A 165 -19.94 5.72 0.33
CA PRO A 165 -19.89 6.41 -0.96
C PRO A 165 -20.11 5.46 -2.15
N VAL A 166 -20.89 5.89 -3.14
CA VAL A 166 -21.28 5.11 -4.35
C VAL A 166 -20.09 4.51 -5.12
N ARG A 167 -18.90 5.11 -5.02
CA ARG A 167 -17.66 4.63 -5.68
C ARG A 167 -17.11 3.31 -5.15
N MET A 168 -17.62 2.78 -4.03
CA MET A 168 -17.26 1.45 -3.52
C MET A 168 -18.20 0.32 -3.97
N ARG A 169 -19.22 0.62 -4.79
CA ARG A 169 -20.30 -0.33 -5.14
C ARG A 169 -19.97 -1.24 -6.33
N GLU A 170 -19.00 -0.88 -7.16
CA GLU A 170 -18.53 -1.70 -8.28
C GLU A 170 -17.05 -2.00 -8.09
N GLN A 171 -16.75 -3.25 -7.76
CA GLN A 171 -15.38 -3.73 -7.60
C GLN A 171 -15.09 -4.76 -8.69
N ALA A 172 -13.90 -4.67 -9.27
CA ALA A 172 -13.32 -5.77 -10.01
C ALA A 172 -12.44 -6.58 -9.06
N ILE A 173 -12.31 -7.87 -9.30
CA ILE A 173 -11.26 -8.70 -8.72
C ILE A 173 -10.12 -8.70 -9.74
N MET A 174 -8.94 -8.29 -9.30
CA MET A 174 -7.72 -8.28 -10.09
C MET A 174 -6.76 -9.33 -9.54
N THR A 175 -6.43 -10.32 -10.36
CA THR A 175 -5.57 -11.44 -9.97
C THR A 175 -4.27 -11.42 -10.76
N PHE A 176 -3.17 -11.26 -10.04
CA PHE A 176 -1.81 -11.32 -10.56
C PHE A 176 -1.32 -12.76 -10.52
N LEU A 177 -0.53 -13.15 -11.51
CA LEU A 177 -0.14 -14.53 -11.74
C LEU A 177 1.34 -14.65 -12.08
N TRP A 178 1.94 -15.76 -11.67
CA TRP A 178 3.24 -16.19 -12.18
C TRP A 178 3.28 -17.71 -12.32
N ARG A 179 3.90 -18.21 -13.40
CA ARG A 179 4.03 -19.64 -13.70
C ARG A 179 5.42 -20.15 -13.32
N GLY A 180 5.48 -21.17 -12.48
CA GLY A 180 6.66 -22.01 -12.28
C GLY A 180 7.84 -21.36 -11.55
N ALA A 181 7.60 -20.37 -10.68
CA ALA A 181 8.64 -19.96 -9.73
C ALA A 181 8.95 -21.10 -8.75
N ARG A 182 10.20 -21.17 -8.32
CA ARG A 182 10.72 -22.26 -7.47
C ARG A 182 10.55 -21.97 -5.98
N ARG A 183 10.58 -20.70 -5.57
CA ARG A 183 10.70 -20.32 -4.16
C ARG A 183 9.66 -19.29 -3.72
N ASN A 184 9.55 -18.19 -4.44
CA ASN A 184 8.69 -17.08 -4.07
C ASN A 184 8.43 -16.19 -5.29
N VAL A 185 7.39 -15.36 -5.22
CA VAL A 185 7.15 -14.30 -6.20
C VAL A 185 6.62 -13.08 -5.48
N ARG A 186 7.16 -11.90 -5.81
CA ARG A 186 6.69 -10.62 -5.26
C ARG A 186 6.13 -9.72 -6.36
N LEU A 187 4.93 -9.21 -6.14
CA LEU A 187 4.31 -8.11 -6.87
C LEU A 187 4.85 -6.78 -6.34
N VAL A 188 5.45 -6.00 -7.23
CA VAL A 188 5.96 -4.65 -6.96
C VAL A 188 5.07 -3.65 -7.66
N GLY A 189 4.49 -2.71 -6.90
CA GLY A 189 3.45 -1.81 -7.38
C GLY A 189 2.08 -2.14 -6.78
N GLY A 190 1.03 -1.57 -7.37
CA GLY A 190 -0.34 -1.69 -6.88
C GLY A 190 -0.93 -3.11 -7.03
N PRO A 191 -2.12 -3.38 -6.48
CA PRO A 191 -2.90 -2.52 -5.58
C PRO A 191 -2.57 -2.79 -4.10
N SER A 192 -1.28 -2.79 -3.74
CA SER A 192 -0.80 -2.88 -2.36
C SER A 192 0.07 -1.67 -1.98
N GLY A 193 0.04 -1.26 -0.71
CA GLY A 193 0.87 -0.20 -0.15
C GLY A 193 2.31 -0.62 0.15
N ASP A 194 2.60 -1.92 0.29
CA ASP A 194 3.94 -2.45 0.66
C ASP A 194 4.39 -3.64 -0.20
N HIS A 195 4.11 -3.57 -1.51
CA HIS A 195 4.26 -4.72 -2.42
C HIS A 195 3.42 -5.91 -1.92
N ALA A 196 3.37 -7.02 -2.65
CA ALA A 196 2.63 -8.20 -2.18
C ALA A 196 3.36 -9.49 -2.54
N TRP A 197 3.39 -10.44 -1.62
CA TRP A 197 3.79 -11.79 -1.95
C TRP A 197 2.65 -12.50 -2.67
N LEU A 198 2.99 -13.24 -3.72
CA LEU A 198 2.07 -14.22 -4.29
C LEU A 198 2.18 -15.50 -3.48
N GLU A 199 1.06 -16.20 -3.35
CA GLU A 199 0.99 -17.52 -2.76
C GLU A 199 0.97 -18.59 -3.84
N GLN A 200 1.57 -19.75 -3.55
CA GLN A 200 1.53 -20.91 -4.43
C GLN A 200 0.18 -21.63 -4.24
N LEU A 201 -0.50 -21.95 -5.32
CA LEU A 201 -1.77 -22.67 -5.28
C LEU A 201 -1.53 -24.17 -5.10
N GLY A 202 -1.57 -24.63 -3.85
CA GLY A 202 -1.21 -26.02 -3.52
C GLY A 202 0.21 -26.35 -3.98
N ASP A 203 0.42 -27.56 -4.49
CA ASP A 203 1.72 -27.99 -5.05
C ASP A 203 1.85 -27.74 -6.57
N SER A 204 1.03 -26.83 -7.12
CA SER A 204 1.01 -26.55 -8.56
C SER A 204 2.09 -25.55 -9.01
N ASP A 205 2.19 -25.31 -10.32
CA ASP A 205 3.06 -24.28 -10.90
C ASP A 205 2.44 -22.86 -10.86
N VAL A 206 1.32 -22.66 -10.16
CA VAL A 206 0.56 -21.41 -10.15
C VAL A 206 0.86 -20.61 -8.89
N TRP A 207 1.44 -19.43 -9.08
CA TRP A 207 1.57 -18.41 -8.05
C TRP A 207 0.56 -17.31 -8.31
N PHE A 208 -0.16 -16.84 -7.29
CA PHE A 208 -1.17 -15.80 -7.47
C PHE A 208 -1.33 -14.88 -6.26
N VAL A 209 -1.94 -13.73 -6.50
CA VAL A 209 -2.53 -12.87 -5.45
C VAL A 209 -3.71 -12.13 -6.06
N SER A 210 -4.81 -12.00 -5.30
CA SER A 210 -6.05 -11.40 -5.78
C SER A 210 -6.46 -10.20 -4.92
N PHE A 211 -6.89 -9.13 -5.55
CA PHE A 211 -7.33 -7.91 -4.86
C PHE A 211 -8.68 -7.42 -5.35
N PRO A 212 -9.56 -6.92 -4.46
CA PRO A 212 -10.69 -6.12 -4.88
C PRO A 212 -10.18 -4.71 -5.23
N VAL A 213 -10.50 -4.24 -6.43
CA VAL A 213 -10.08 -2.92 -6.91
C VAL A 213 -11.27 -2.13 -7.47
N PRO A 214 -11.30 -0.80 -7.32
CA PRO A 214 -12.30 0.04 -7.98
C PRO A 214 -12.26 -0.13 -9.51
N THR A 215 -13.40 -0.03 -10.20
CA THR A 215 -13.46 -0.05 -11.67
C THR A 215 -12.71 1.11 -12.33
N GLY A 216 -12.38 2.15 -11.55
CA GLY A 216 -11.53 3.28 -11.95
C GLY A 216 -10.03 3.01 -11.90
N THR A 217 -9.61 1.77 -11.61
CA THR A 217 -8.20 1.49 -11.35
C THR A 217 -7.30 1.64 -12.56
N ARG A 218 -6.16 2.28 -12.32
CA ARG A 218 -5.02 2.37 -13.23
C ARG A 218 -3.76 2.17 -12.40
N LEU A 219 -2.83 1.34 -12.87
CA LEU A 219 -1.54 1.15 -12.21
C LEU A 219 -0.52 0.56 -13.17
N ALA A 220 0.75 0.74 -12.81
CA ALA A 220 1.87 0.00 -13.36
C ALA A 220 2.45 -0.92 -12.27
N TYR A 221 3.00 -2.07 -12.69
CA TYR A 221 3.56 -3.07 -11.78
C TYR A 221 4.64 -3.92 -12.45
N GLN A 222 5.41 -4.63 -11.63
CA GLN A 222 6.36 -5.65 -12.03
C GLN A 222 6.25 -6.87 -11.10
N LEU A 223 6.78 -8.00 -11.56
CA LEU A 223 6.87 -9.24 -10.79
C LEU A 223 8.33 -9.61 -10.59
N ALA A 224 8.67 -10.07 -9.39
CA ALA A 224 9.98 -10.56 -9.03
C ALA A 224 9.88 -12.01 -8.57
N PRO A 225 10.04 -13.00 -9.48
CA PRO A 225 10.12 -14.40 -9.11
C PRO A 225 11.48 -14.73 -8.47
N ASP A 226 11.51 -15.77 -7.64
CA ASP A 226 12.72 -16.40 -7.12
C ASP A 226 13.73 -15.40 -6.53
N ILE A 227 13.25 -14.45 -5.74
CA ILE A 227 14.07 -13.43 -5.10
C ILE A 227 15.15 -14.13 -4.25
N PRO A 228 16.43 -13.82 -4.46
CA PRO A 228 17.51 -14.39 -3.66
C PRO A 228 17.41 -13.97 -2.19
N ASP A 229 17.60 -14.93 -1.28
CA ASP A 229 17.84 -14.61 0.12
C ASP A 229 19.32 -14.34 0.30
N ILE A 230 19.66 -13.10 0.58
CA ILE A 230 21.04 -12.68 0.82
C ILE A 230 21.24 -12.30 2.29
N PRO A 231 22.41 -12.59 2.87
CA PRO A 231 22.75 -12.09 4.20
C PRO A 231 22.80 -10.56 4.18
N GLY A 232 22.32 -9.92 5.25
CA GLY A 232 22.38 -8.47 5.40
C GLY A 232 21.19 -7.85 6.12
N ASP A 233 21.22 -6.52 6.23
CA ASP A 233 20.13 -5.74 6.78
C ASP A 233 18.90 -5.74 5.85
N ALA A 234 17.82 -5.10 6.30
CA ALA A 234 16.58 -4.99 5.52
C ALA A 234 16.79 -4.25 4.19
N ARG A 235 17.74 -3.30 4.14
CA ARG A 235 18.06 -2.54 2.93
C ARG A 235 18.73 -3.42 1.89
N ALA A 236 19.74 -4.20 2.27
CA ALA A 236 20.40 -5.16 1.39
C ALA A 236 19.39 -6.17 0.83
N ARG A 237 18.54 -6.74 1.70
CA ARG A 237 17.48 -7.66 1.29
C ARG A 237 16.46 -7.02 0.33
N ARG A 238 16.12 -5.73 0.54
CA ARG A 238 15.26 -4.99 -0.40
C ARG A 238 15.93 -4.76 -1.75
N SER A 239 17.23 -4.52 -1.79
CA SER A 239 17.98 -4.37 -3.04
C SER A 239 18.02 -5.66 -3.87
N ALA A 240 17.98 -6.84 -3.23
CA ALA A 240 17.95 -8.13 -3.93
C ALA A 240 16.71 -8.29 -4.83
N LEU A 241 15.62 -7.57 -4.55
CA LEU A 241 14.43 -7.50 -5.40
C LEU A 241 14.78 -7.14 -6.84
N GLY A 242 15.70 -6.19 -7.03
CA GLY A 242 16.10 -5.71 -8.35
C GLY A 242 16.82 -6.76 -9.21
N ALA A 243 17.25 -7.88 -8.63
CA ALA A 243 17.92 -8.95 -9.38
C ALA A 243 16.97 -9.74 -10.28
N THR A 244 15.68 -9.82 -9.92
CA THR A 244 14.68 -10.61 -10.66
C THR A 244 13.44 -9.81 -11.07
N LEU A 245 13.31 -8.57 -10.58
CA LEU A 245 12.20 -7.69 -10.90
C LEU A 245 12.08 -7.42 -12.40
N ARG A 246 10.93 -7.78 -12.98
CA ARG A 246 10.70 -7.68 -14.42
C ARG A 246 9.22 -7.49 -14.75
N MET A 247 8.97 -7.08 -15.99
CA MET A 247 7.65 -7.06 -16.59
C MET A 247 6.98 -8.44 -16.53
N ASP A 248 5.67 -8.45 -16.23
CA ASP A 248 4.83 -9.65 -16.29
C ASP A 248 4.78 -10.19 -17.73
N PRO A 249 5.35 -11.38 -18.00
CA PRO A 249 5.46 -11.91 -19.36
C PRO A 249 4.14 -12.11 -20.10
N LEU A 250 3.01 -12.20 -19.38
CA LEU A 250 1.68 -12.42 -19.96
C LEU A 250 0.86 -11.13 -20.06
N ASN A 251 1.37 -10.01 -19.57
CA ASN A 251 0.70 -8.72 -19.71
C ASN A 251 0.88 -8.18 -21.13
N ARG A 252 -0.19 -7.61 -21.71
CA ARG A 252 -0.23 -7.15 -23.11
C ARG A 252 0.13 -5.69 -23.30
N HIS A 253 0.46 -4.99 -22.22
CA HIS A 253 0.63 -3.55 -22.18
C HIS A 253 1.95 -3.15 -21.49
N PRO A 254 3.11 -3.53 -22.06
CA PRO A 254 4.41 -3.12 -21.54
C PRO A 254 4.60 -1.61 -21.66
N TRP A 255 5.26 -1.03 -20.66
CA TRP A 255 5.54 0.40 -20.62
C TRP A 255 6.90 0.70 -19.94
N PRO A 256 7.76 1.51 -20.56
CA PRO A 256 7.68 1.95 -21.95
C PRO A 256 7.94 0.77 -22.91
N ARG A 257 7.13 0.63 -23.98
CA ARG A 257 7.21 -0.50 -24.91
C ARG A 257 8.58 -0.65 -25.60
N GLN A 258 9.29 0.46 -25.75
CA GLN A 258 10.60 0.58 -26.39
C GLN A 258 11.78 0.39 -25.44
N ALA A 259 11.56 0.12 -24.16
CA ALA A 259 12.66 -0.18 -23.25
C ALA A 259 13.49 -1.38 -23.74
N PRO A 260 14.80 -1.42 -23.44
CA PRO A 260 15.73 -2.38 -24.04
C PRO A 260 15.45 -3.84 -23.68
N ASP A 261 14.79 -4.08 -22.54
CA ASP A 261 14.56 -5.41 -22.00
C ASP A 261 13.36 -5.43 -21.02
N PRO A 262 12.85 -6.61 -20.63
CA PRO A 262 11.75 -6.74 -19.67
C PRO A 262 12.06 -6.25 -18.25
N PHE A 263 13.33 -6.12 -17.85
CA PHE A 263 13.69 -5.61 -16.51
C PHE A 263 13.56 -4.09 -16.46
N SER A 264 13.68 -3.44 -17.61
CA SER A 264 13.48 -2.01 -17.84
C SER A 264 12.03 -1.65 -18.21
N GLN A 265 11.10 -2.61 -18.14
CA GLN A 265 9.69 -2.45 -18.46
C GLN A 265 8.79 -2.72 -17.25
N GLU A 266 7.70 -1.97 -17.16
CA GLU A 266 6.58 -2.20 -16.27
C GLU A 266 5.40 -2.78 -17.07
N ALA A 267 4.63 -3.66 -16.46
CA ALA A 267 3.32 -4.06 -16.97
C ALA A 267 2.29 -3.01 -16.55
N THR A 268 1.35 -2.66 -17.44
CA THR A 268 0.31 -1.68 -17.14
C THR A 268 -1.08 -2.28 -17.21
N ILE A 269 -2.00 -1.71 -16.44
CA ILE A 269 -3.42 -2.04 -16.51
C ILE A 269 -4.25 -0.77 -16.33
N VAL A 270 -5.27 -0.63 -17.16
CA VAL A 270 -6.24 0.47 -17.14
C VAL A 270 -7.62 -0.14 -17.21
N LEU A 271 -8.40 -0.05 -16.14
CA LEU A 271 -9.77 -0.54 -16.13
C LEU A 271 -10.71 0.42 -16.88
N PRO A 272 -11.84 -0.08 -17.42
CA PRO A 272 -12.74 0.74 -18.25
C PRO A 272 -13.27 2.01 -17.57
N GLY A 273 -13.40 2.02 -16.24
CA GLY A 273 -13.86 3.18 -15.48
C GLY A 273 -12.74 4.18 -15.13
N ALA A 274 -11.49 3.93 -15.54
CA ALA A 274 -10.38 4.79 -15.18
C ALA A 274 -10.53 6.17 -15.83
N PRO A 275 -10.37 7.27 -15.07
CA PRO A 275 -10.55 8.61 -15.62
C PRO A 275 -9.55 8.89 -16.74
N PRO A 276 -9.92 9.73 -17.74
CA PRO A 276 -8.97 10.18 -18.74
C PRO A 276 -7.83 10.95 -18.09
N GLN A 277 -6.65 10.88 -18.69
CA GLN A 277 -5.48 11.64 -18.26
C GLN A 277 -5.28 12.82 -19.21
N PRO A 278 -5.51 14.07 -18.77
CA PRO A 278 -5.44 15.25 -19.63
C PRO A 278 -4.12 15.35 -20.40
N GLY A 279 -4.21 15.62 -21.70
CA GLY A 279 -3.04 15.72 -22.57
C GLY A 279 -2.38 14.37 -22.90
N THR A 280 -3.05 13.24 -22.62
CA THR A 280 -2.52 11.90 -22.94
C THR A 280 -3.55 11.00 -23.66
N PRO A 281 -3.14 10.14 -24.62
CA PRO A 281 -1.82 10.18 -25.25
C PRO A 281 -1.63 11.56 -25.90
N ALA A 282 -0.42 12.11 -25.77
CA ALA A 282 -0.13 13.40 -26.37
C ALA A 282 -0.06 13.18 -27.89
N ASP A 283 -0.78 14.00 -28.66
CA ASP A 283 -0.84 13.82 -30.11
C ASP A 283 0.54 14.03 -30.73
N ALA A 284 0.88 13.23 -31.73
CA ALA A 284 2.19 13.25 -32.39
C ALA A 284 2.53 14.58 -33.09
N SER A 285 1.55 15.49 -33.27
CA SER A 285 1.74 16.81 -33.89
C SER A 285 2.29 17.87 -32.94
N ALA A 286 2.43 17.60 -31.64
CA ALA A 286 3.11 18.49 -30.71
C ALA A 286 4.63 18.48 -30.99
N ASP A 287 5.21 19.66 -31.24
CA ASP A 287 6.64 19.84 -31.53
C ASP A 287 7.32 20.75 -30.49
N PRO A 288 7.47 20.25 -29.25
CA PRO A 288 8.00 21.03 -28.14
C PRO A 288 9.46 21.37 -28.38
N GLN A 289 9.86 22.60 -28.09
CA GLN A 289 11.26 22.99 -28.14
C GLN A 289 11.97 22.58 -26.85
N LEU A 290 13.05 21.81 -26.99
CA LEU A 290 13.86 21.35 -25.87
C LEU A 290 15.23 22.01 -25.90
N ARG A 291 15.61 22.63 -24.77
CA ARG A 291 16.95 23.20 -24.56
C ARG A 291 17.57 22.62 -23.30
N THR A 292 18.62 21.83 -23.46
CA THR A 292 19.40 21.30 -22.33
C THR A 292 20.59 22.20 -22.03
N PHE A 293 20.86 22.42 -20.75
CA PHE A 293 22.03 23.16 -20.29
C PHE A 293 22.63 22.55 -19.02
N THR A 294 23.93 22.75 -18.85
CA THR A 294 24.66 22.39 -17.64
C THR A 294 24.39 23.43 -16.56
N PHE A 295 23.71 23.02 -15.48
CA PHE A 295 23.50 23.81 -14.28
C PHE A 295 24.53 23.40 -13.22
N ALA A 296 25.49 24.28 -12.95
CA ALA A 296 26.43 24.14 -11.85
C ALA A 296 25.90 24.94 -10.65
N SER A 297 25.69 24.27 -9.53
CA SER A 297 25.25 24.88 -8.28
C SER A 297 26.43 25.09 -7.36
N GLU A 298 26.64 26.34 -6.94
CA GLU A 298 27.70 26.68 -5.99
C GLU A 298 27.31 26.20 -4.58
N LYS A 299 26.08 26.47 -4.16
CA LYS A 299 25.58 26.07 -2.83
C LYS A 299 25.50 24.55 -2.63
N LEU A 300 25.18 23.78 -3.67
CA LEU A 300 25.11 22.31 -3.58
C LEU A 300 26.41 21.61 -3.96
N GLY A 301 27.40 22.35 -4.51
CA GLY A 301 28.69 21.81 -4.93
C GLY A 301 28.56 20.70 -5.99
N ASN A 302 27.54 20.76 -6.85
CA ASN A 302 27.31 19.76 -7.89
C ASN A 302 26.85 20.36 -9.21
N THR A 303 26.76 19.51 -10.23
CA THR A 303 26.34 19.89 -11.58
C THR A 303 25.31 18.91 -12.11
N ARG A 304 24.33 19.41 -12.86
CA ARG A 304 23.30 18.58 -13.49
C ARG A 304 22.88 19.10 -14.87
N GLN A 305 22.38 18.20 -15.71
CA GLN A 305 21.84 18.52 -17.03
C GLN A 305 20.35 18.87 -16.92
N VAL A 306 20.02 20.16 -16.90
CA VAL A 306 18.63 20.63 -16.82
C VAL A 306 18.09 20.80 -18.23
N THR A 307 16.86 20.34 -18.46
CA THR A 307 16.18 20.54 -19.75
C THR A 307 15.02 21.51 -19.58
N ILE A 308 14.98 22.54 -20.43
CA ILE A 308 13.86 23.46 -20.56
C ILE A 308 13.02 23.00 -21.75
N ALA A 309 11.73 22.79 -21.53
CA ALA A 309 10.75 22.56 -22.59
C ALA A 309 9.81 23.77 -22.68
N HIS A 310 9.56 24.27 -23.88
CA HIS A 310 8.64 25.39 -24.09
C HIS A 310 7.97 25.32 -25.47
N PRO A 311 6.84 26.03 -25.67
CA PRO A 311 6.20 26.17 -26.97
C PRO A 311 7.15 26.80 -27.99
N ARG A 312 6.97 26.47 -29.27
CA ARG A 312 7.75 27.02 -30.38
C ARG A 312 7.71 28.55 -30.45
N ASP A 313 6.52 29.11 -30.29
CA ASP A 313 6.28 30.55 -30.37
C ASP A 313 6.24 31.17 -28.95
N LEU A 314 7.31 30.94 -28.19
CA LEU A 314 7.46 31.47 -26.83
C LEU A 314 7.48 33.02 -26.86
N ASP A 315 6.43 33.63 -26.31
CA ASP A 315 6.41 35.04 -25.93
C ASP A 315 6.82 35.19 -24.45
N PRO A 316 8.05 35.67 -24.17
CA PRO A 316 8.53 35.80 -22.79
C PRO A 316 7.81 36.89 -21.98
N ASP A 317 7.07 37.78 -22.64
CA ASP A 317 6.32 38.86 -22.01
C ASP A 317 4.82 38.52 -21.81
N ASP A 318 4.33 37.33 -22.22
CA ASP A 318 2.94 36.90 -21.97
C ASP A 318 2.69 36.80 -20.44
N PRO A 319 1.81 37.63 -19.86
CA PRO A 319 1.54 37.63 -18.42
C PRO A 319 0.84 36.33 -17.94
N ARG A 320 0.32 35.53 -18.87
CA ARG A 320 -0.28 34.22 -18.60
C ARG A 320 0.74 33.09 -18.73
N LEU A 321 2.00 33.34 -19.07
CA LEU A 321 2.97 32.26 -19.13
C LEU A 321 3.15 31.60 -17.75
N ILE A 322 3.37 30.28 -17.73
CA ILE A 322 3.61 29.50 -16.52
C ILE A 322 5.06 29.02 -16.52
N VAL A 323 5.76 29.14 -15.39
CA VAL A 323 7.07 28.49 -15.19
C VAL A 323 6.87 27.29 -14.27
N ALA A 324 7.05 26.08 -14.79
CA ALA A 324 6.87 24.85 -14.05
C ALA A 324 8.21 24.16 -13.81
N ILE A 325 8.71 24.18 -12.57
CA ILE A 325 9.90 23.41 -12.19
C ILE A 325 9.44 22.02 -11.74
N VAL A 326 9.86 21.01 -12.48
CA VAL A 326 9.44 19.61 -12.28
C VAL A 326 10.64 18.79 -11.82
N PHE A 327 10.56 18.28 -10.59
CA PHE A 327 11.57 17.37 -10.04
C PHE A 327 11.47 15.98 -10.68
N ASP A 328 12.55 15.19 -10.58
CA ASP A 328 12.69 13.93 -11.32
C ASP A 328 12.49 14.15 -12.83
N GLY A 329 13.04 15.26 -13.36
CA GLY A 329 12.80 15.75 -14.71
C GLY A 329 13.09 14.71 -15.81
N GLU A 330 14.06 13.83 -15.58
CA GLU A 330 14.37 12.72 -16.48
C GLU A 330 13.25 11.68 -16.59
N ARG A 331 12.48 11.48 -15.52
CA ARG A 331 11.28 10.63 -15.50
C ARG A 331 10.07 11.35 -16.06
N ALA A 332 9.89 12.64 -15.74
CA ALA A 332 8.85 13.46 -16.36
C ALA A 332 8.97 13.50 -17.90
N LEU A 333 10.20 13.53 -18.42
CA LEU A 333 10.47 13.38 -19.86
C LEU A 333 10.06 12.00 -20.40
N ARG A 334 10.56 10.91 -19.80
CA ARG A 334 10.44 9.57 -20.40
C ARG A 334 9.11 8.88 -20.11
N GLN A 335 8.56 9.07 -18.92
CA GLN A 335 7.36 8.38 -18.45
C GLN A 335 6.11 9.25 -18.66
N ALA A 336 6.19 10.55 -18.35
CA ALA A 336 5.03 11.43 -18.55
C ALA A 336 4.90 12.01 -19.96
N ASP A 337 5.97 12.00 -20.77
CA ASP A 337 6.07 12.76 -22.02
C ASP A 337 5.61 14.21 -21.84
N LEU A 338 6.07 14.82 -20.75
CA LEU A 338 5.55 16.10 -20.28
C LEU A 338 5.58 17.20 -21.36
N PRO A 339 6.66 17.38 -22.17
CA PRO A 339 6.67 18.41 -23.20
C PRO A 339 5.49 18.31 -24.17
N ARG A 340 5.20 17.11 -24.71
CA ARG A 340 4.07 16.93 -25.63
C ARG A 340 2.71 17.05 -24.93
N MET A 341 2.62 16.62 -23.67
CA MET A 341 1.41 16.82 -22.86
C MET A 341 1.10 18.32 -22.72
N LEU A 342 2.09 19.15 -22.40
CA LEU A 342 1.93 20.60 -22.24
C LEU A 342 1.51 21.27 -23.55
N ASP A 343 2.14 20.91 -24.66
CA ASP A 343 1.76 21.41 -25.98
C ASP A 343 0.31 21.04 -26.33
N THR A 344 -0.09 19.78 -26.10
CA THR A 344 -1.47 19.32 -26.32
C THR A 344 -2.48 20.12 -25.48
N LEU A 345 -2.16 20.36 -24.20
CA LEU A 345 -3.02 21.13 -23.30
C LEU A 345 -3.06 22.63 -23.66
N THR A 346 -1.95 23.16 -24.17
CA THR A 346 -1.87 24.56 -24.63
C THR A 346 -2.63 24.75 -25.93
N ALA A 347 -2.42 23.88 -26.92
CA ALA A 347 -3.09 23.91 -28.23
C ALA A 347 -4.60 23.72 -28.11
N SER A 348 -5.06 22.93 -27.14
CA SER A 348 -6.49 22.75 -26.84
C SER A 348 -7.11 23.86 -25.96
N GLY A 349 -6.34 24.90 -25.63
CA GLY A 349 -6.82 26.03 -24.82
C GLY A 349 -7.16 25.66 -23.37
N ARG A 350 -6.66 24.53 -22.87
CA ARG A 350 -6.87 24.08 -21.48
C ARG A 350 -5.82 24.64 -20.52
N LEU A 351 -4.66 25.03 -21.04
CA LEU A 351 -3.60 25.72 -20.32
C LEU A 351 -3.10 26.93 -21.13
N PRO A 352 -2.70 28.01 -20.46
CA PRO A 352 -1.79 28.99 -21.03
C PRO A 352 -0.41 28.38 -21.38
N PRO A 353 0.43 29.09 -22.16
CA PRO A 353 1.79 28.65 -22.46
C PRO A 353 2.61 28.29 -21.22
N VAL A 354 3.37 27.19 -21.28
CA VAL A 354 4.16 26.67 -20.15
C VAL A 354 5.64 26.52 -20.53
N VAL A 355 6.53 27.13 -19.76
CA VAL A 355 7.95 26.81 -19.75
C VAL A 355 8.21 25.80 -18.63
N ALA A 356 8.46 24.55 -19.00
CA ALA A 356 8.78 23.48 -18.06
C ALA A 356 10.29 23.32 -17.88
N VAL A 357 10.75 23.41 -16.64
CA VAL A 357 12.14 23.21 -16.22
C VAL A 357 12.25 21.84 -15.58
N LEU A 358 12.78 20.88 -16.34
CA LEU A 358 12.89 19.47 -16.00
C LEU A 358 14.21 19.27 -15.26
N LEU A 359 14.13 19.27 -13.92
CA LEU A 359 15.27 19.24 -13.02
C LEU A 359 15.57 17.78 -12.61
N PRO A 360 16.70 17.18 -13.04
CA PRO A 360 17.00 15.81 -12.68
C PRO A 360 17.55 15.70 -11.25
N SER A 361 17.38 14.51 -10.66
CA SER A 361 17.83 14.21 -9.30
C SER A 361 19.26 13.64 -9.19
N ILE A 362 20.00 13.60 -10.31
CA ILE A 362 21.37 13.04 -10.46
C ILE A 362 21.43 11.53 -10.19
N ASP A 363 21.22 11.12 -8.95
CA ASP A 363 21.26 9.74 -8.48
C ASP A 363 20.36 9.57 -7.23
N SER A 364 20.15 8.33 -6.78
CA SER A 364 19.26 8.05 -5.64
C SER A 364 19.75 8.63 -4.30
N VAL A 365 21.06 8.75 -4.10
CA VAL A 365 21.66 9.27 -2.85
C VAL A 365 21.50 10.78 -2.81
N THR A 366 21.84 11.46 -3.90
CA THR A 366 21.66 12.89 -4.09
C THR A 366 20.18 13.27 -4.00
N ARG A 367 19.29 12.52 -4.65
CA ARG A 367 17.83 12.69 -4.53
C ARG A 367 17.35 12.65 -3.07
N ALA A 368 17.81 11.67 -2.30
CA ALA A 368 17.40 11.49 -0.90
C ALA A 368 17.99 12.56 0.04
N ARG A 369 19.09 13.21 -0.36
CA ARG A 369 19.71 14.31 0.39
C ARG A 369 19.10 15.67 0.06
N GLU A 370 18.79 15.91 -1.21
CA GLU A 370 18.41 17.25 -1.70
C GLU A 370 16.91 17.53 -1.65
N LEU A 371 16.06 16.54 -1.90
CA LEU A 371 14.62 16.80 -1.98
C LEU A 371 13.93 16.95 -0.61
N PRO A 372 14.10 16.03 0.36
CA PRO A 372 13.24 16.05 1.54
C PRO A 372 13.64 17.15 2.53
N GLY A 373 12.79 18.18 2.69
CA GLY A 373 12.91 19.19 3.75
C GLY A 373 14.21 19.99 3.75
N ASN A 374 14.85 20.17 2.59
CA ASN A 374 16.17 20.78 2.50
C ASN A 374 16.10 22.27 2.12
N ASP A 375 16.44 23.12 3.07
CA ASP A 375 16.47 24.58 2.92
C ASP A 375 17.48 25.07 1.87
N ALA A 376 18.67 24.46 1.83
CA ALA A 376 19.71 24.85 0.86
C ALA A 376 19.27 24.53 -0.57
N PHE A 377 18.57 23.41 -0.78
CA PHE A 377 18.01 23.08 -2.08
C PHE A 377 16.94 24.10 -2.50
N ALA A 378 16.05 24.50 -1.60
CA ALA A 378 15.06 25.55 -1.88
C ALA A 378 15.73 26.90 -2.25
N ASP A 379 16.82 27.26 -1.57
CA ASP A 379 17.59 28.46 -1.87
C ASP A 379 18.31 28.40 -3.22
N VAL A 380 18.75 27.21 -3.66
CA VAL A 380 19.34 26.99 -4.99
C VAL A 380 18.30 27.16 -6.09
N LEU A 381 17.09 26.65 -5.89
CA LEU A 381 16.00 26.82 -6.85
C LEU A 381 15.70 28.31 -7.08
N ALA A 382 15.64 29.09 -5.99
CA ALA A 382 15.31 30.51 -6.04
C ALA A 382 16.47 31.37 -6.55
N ASP A 383 17.67 31.21 -5.96
CA ASP A 383 18.77 32.16 -6.14
C ASP A 383 19.71 31.81 -7.29
N GLU A 384 19.76 30.54 -7.69
CA GLU A 384 20.67 30.07 -8.75
C GLU A 384 19.89 29.61 -9.99
N LEU A 385 18.87 28.77 -9.83
CA LEU A 385 18.16 28.18 -10.97
C LEU A 385 17.27 29.21 -11.69
N LEU A 386 16.36 29.88 -10.98
CA LEU A 386 15.42 30.84 -11.61
C LEU A 386 16.14 31.95 -12.41
N PRO A 387 17.21 32.60 -11.92
CA PRO A 387 17.95 33.59 -12.71
C PRO A 387 18.54 33.01 -13.99
N ARG A 388 19.01 31.75 -13.96
CA ARG A 388 19.53 31.07 -15.15
C ARG A 388 18.42 30.76 -16.15
N ILE A 389 17.23 30.36 -15.69
CA ILE A 389 16.06 30.18 -16.56
C ILE A 389 15.68 31.50 -17.22
N ALA A 390 15.62 32.59 -16.45
CA ALA A 390 15.30 33.92 -16.98
C ALA A 390 16.32 34.36 -18.05
N ALA A 391 17.62 34.18 -17.80
CA ALA A 391 18.67 34.52 -18.76
C ALA A 391 18.59 33.69 -20.06
N LEU A 392 18.17 32.44 -19.98
CA LEU A 392 18.10 31.54 -21.14
C LEU A 392 16.81 31.71 -21.97
N THR A 393 15.71 32.15 -21.35
CA THR A 393 14.38 32.18 -21.97
C THR A 393 13.82 33.57 -22.16
N GLY A 394 14.38 34.59 -21.50
CA GLY A 394 13.84 35.95 -21.42
C GLY A 394 12.64 36.08 -20.47
N VAL A 395 12.04 34.96 -20.04
CA VAL A 395 10.90 34.93 -19.13
C VAL A 395 11.30 35.48 -17.77
N ARG A 396 10.47 36.37 -17.21
CA ARG A 396 10.58 36.82 -15.81
C ARG A 396 9.59 36.02 -14.96
N PRO A 397 10.04 35.02 -14.17
CA PRO A 397 9.15 34.22 -13.35
C PRO A 397 8.49 35.09 -12.29
N VAL A 398 7.17 34.96 -12.12
CA VAL A 398 6.40 35.64 -11.08
C VAL A 398 5.74 34.62 -10.16
N PRO A 399 5.66 34.81 -8.84
CA PRO A 399 5.26 33.75 -7.91
C PRO A 399 3.89 33.14 -8.22
N SER A 400 2.92 33.99 -8.59
CA SER A 400 1.58 33.57 -8.95
C SER A 400 1.51 32.69 -10.20
N ARG A 401 2.57 32.65 -11.02
CA ARG A 401 2.71 31.84 -12.24
C ARG A 401 3.87 30.83 -12.20
N THR A 402 4.60 30.75 -11.09
CA THR A 402 5.66 29.76 -10.90
C THR A 402 5.14 28.62 -10.03
N VAL A 403 5.31 27.38 -10.52
CA VAL A 403 4.90 26.16 -9.80
C VAL A 403 6.09 25.23 -9.58
N LEU A 404 6.21 24.72 -8.36
CA LEU A 404 7.05 23.56 -8.05
C LEU A 404 6.19 22.30 -8.14
N ALA A 405 6.63 21.32 -8.92
CA ALA A 405 5.91 20.07 -9.12
C ALA A 405 6.82 18.86 -8.88
N GLY A 406 6.29 17.83 -8.22
CA GLY A 406 7.05 16.62 -7.96
C GLY A 406 6.21 15.50 -7.36
N ALA A 407 6.77 14.28 -7.45
CA ALA A 407 6.19 13.08 -6.86
C ALA A 407 7.03 12.59 -5.68
N SER A 408 6.42 11.93 -4.68
CA SER A 408 7.15 11.33 -3.55
C SER A 408 7.98 12.41 -2.80
N TYR A 409 9.30 12.22 -2.62
CA TYR A 409 10.17 13.27 -2.09
C TYR A 409 10.13 14.58 -2.90
N GLY A 410 9.89 14.53 -4.21
CA GLY A 410 9.70 15.73 -5.01
C GLY A 410 8.47 16.52 -4.57
N GLY A 411 7.35 15.85 -4.27
CA GLY A 411 6.15 16.52 -3.78
C GLY A 411 6.34 17.14 -2.39
N LEU A 412 7.05 16.45 -1.51
CA LEU A 412 7.49 16.99 -0.21
C LEU A 412 8.35 18.25 -0.41
N ALA A 413 9.38 18.15 -1.26
CA ALA A 413 10.28 19.25 -1.59
C ALA A 413 9.54 20.47 -2.15
N SER A 414 8.56 20.24 -3.03
CA SER A 414 7.78 21.33 -3.63
C SER A 414 7.03 22.13 -2.56
N VAL A 415 6.45 21.46 -1.56
CA VAL A 415 5.75 22.13 -0.47
C VAL A 415 6.72 22.87 0.44
N THR A 416 7.78 22.21 0.91
CA THR A 416 8.73 22.83 1.86
C THR A 416 9.48 24.00 1.24
N ALA A 417 9.89 23.89 -0.03
CA ALA A 417 10.57 24.97 -0.75
C ALA A 417 9.66 26.18 -1.01
N ALA A 418 8.39 25.95 -1.36
CA ALA A 418 7.43 27.05 -1.57
C ALA A 418 7.04 27.75 -0.26
N LEU A 419 6.96 27.03 0.86
CA LEU A 419 6.77 27.63 2.19
C LEU A 419 7.96 28.51 2.60
N ARG A 420 9.17 28.11 2.22
CA ARG A 420 10.41 28.86 2.51
C ARG A 420 10.59 30.08 1.60
N ARG A 421 10.32 29.94 0.30
CA ARG A 421 10.57 30.96 -0.73
C ARG A 421 9.27 31.38 -1.46
N PRO A 422 8.22 31.81 -0.74
CA PRO A 422 6.92 32.17 -1.31
C PRO A 422 6.97 33.37 -2.26
N GLU A 423 8.01 34.20 -2.14
CA GLU A 423 8.32 35.33 -3.03
C GLU A 423 8.84 34.90 -4.42
N HIS A 424 9.06 33.60 -4.63
CA HIS A 424 9.41 33.02 -5.93
C HIS A 424 8.45 31.92 -6.39
N PHE A 425 7.89 31.15 -5.45
CA PHE A 425 7.05 29.99 -5.74
C PHE A 425 5.67 30.13 -5.09
N GLY A 426 4.67 30.58 -5.84
CA GLY A 426 3.30 30.77 -5.34
C GLY A 426 2.40 29.55 -5.53
N ASN A 427 2.86 28.51 -6.23
CA ASN A 427 2.05 27.34 -6.56
C ASN A 427 2.82 26.03 -6.32
N VAL A 428 2.11 25.01 -5.85
CA VAL A 428 2.68 23.68 -5.61
C VAL A 428 1.79 22.60 -6.21
N LEU A 429 2.40 21.62 -6.88
CA LEU A 429 1.76 20.41 -7.37
C LEU A 429 2.48 19.20 -6.77
N ALA A 430 1.94 18.67 -5.67
CA ALA A 430 2.54 17.59 -4.91
C ALA A 430 1.75 16.28 -5.12
N MET A 431 2.38 15.30 -5.77
CA MET A 431 1.79 14.00 -6.09
C MET A 431 2.36 12.92 -5.18
N SER A 432 1.51 12.18 -4.48
CA SER A 432 1.92 11.09 -3.58
C SER A 432 3.10 11.49 -2.71
N ALA A 433 3.05 12.70 -2.15
CA ALA A 433 4.18 13.31 -1.49
C ALA A 433 4.53 12.55 -0.21
N SER A 434 5.83 12.38 0.06
CA SER A 434 6.35 11.60 1.19
C SER A 434 6.20 12.34 2.52
N PHE A 435 4.98 12.74 2.89
CA PHE A 435 4.73 13.48 4.13
C PHE A 435 4.89 12.65 5.40
N TRP A 436 5.05 11.33 5.27
CA TRP A 436 5.52 10.45 6.35
C TRP A 436 6.96 10.78 6.79
N TRP A 437 7.78 11.36 5.90
CA TRP A 437 9.16 11.73 6.20
C TRP A 437 9.20 12.88 7.22
N ALA A 438 10.23 12.83 8.08
CA ALA A 438 10.58 13.90 9.00
C ALA A 438 12.11 14.03 9.11
N PRO A 439 12.62 15.21 9.53
CA PRO A 439 14.02 15.37 9.89
C PRO A 439 14.45 14.34 10.95
N GLU A 440 15.75 14.02 10.95
CA GLU A 440 16.30 13.08 11.92
C GLU A 440 16.06 13.56 13.35
N GLY A 441 15.55 12.66 14.21
CA GLY A 441 15.23 12.97 15.61
C GLY A 441 13.85 13.59 15.83
N GLU A 442 13.07 13.87 14.77
CA GLU A 442 11.70 14.38 14.90
C GLU A 442 10.65 13.26 14.81
N ASP A 443 9.67 13.28 15.71
CA ASP A 443 8.50 12.40 15.63
C ASP A 443 7.44 12.99 14.68
N SER A 444 6.92 12.15 13.78
CA SER A 444 5.86 12.45 12.82
C SER A 444 4.61 11.57 12.98
N ARG A 445 4.55 10.71 14.00
CA ARG A 445 3.43 9.80 14.25
C ARG A 445 2.12 10.55 14.53
N ASP A 446 2.19 11.58 15.36
CA ASP A 446 1.02 12.38 15.72
C ASP A 446 0.62 13.32 14.57
N MET A 447 1.60 13.97 13.96
CA MET A 447 1.39 14.95 12.91
C MET A 447 2.55 14.94 11.91
N PRO A 448 2.29 14.86 10.59
CA PRO A 448 3.31 14.99 9.57
C PRO A 448 4.14 16.27 9.75
N PHE A 449 5.45 16.20 9.54
CA PHE A 449 6.37 17.33 9.66
C PHE A 449 5.87 18.57 8.87
N VAL A 450 5.44 18.37 7.62
CA VAL A 450 4.91 19.44 6.76
C VAL A 450 3.62 20.05 7.33
N ALA A 451 2.74 19.22 7.89
CA ALA A 451 1.53 19.72 8.52
C ALA A 451 1.88 20.58 9.74
N ARG A 452 2.81 20.13 10.57
CA ARG A 452 3.32 20.90 11.72
C ARG A 452 3.93 22.23 11.27
N LEU A 453 4.75 22.22 10.23
CA LEU A 453 5.34 23.43 9.63
C LEU A 453 4.25 24.43 9.19
N MET A 454 3.25 23.98 8.42
CA MET A 454 2.12 24.83 8.00
C MET A 454 1.30 25.37 9.17
N ALA A 455 1.09 24.56 10.21
CA ALA A 455 0.32 24.97 11.38
C ALA A 455 1.03 26.09 12.16
N GLN A 456 2.36 25.98 12.30
CA GLN A 456 3.18 26.87 13.12
C GLN A 456 3.64 28.15 12.41
N SER A 457 3.78 28.14 11.09
CA SER A 457 4.20 29.32 10.31
C SER A 457 3.06 30.28 10.02
N GLU A 458 3.37 31.54 9.67
CA GLU A 458 2.38 32.44 9.06
C GLU A 458 1.89 31.88 7.72
N ARG A 459 0.63 32.18 7.36
CA ARG A 459 0.05 31.68 6.11
C ARG A 459 0.67 32.41 4.92
N GLN A 460 1.45 31.68 4.13
CA GLN A 460 2.02 32.15 2.88
C GLN A 460 0.97 32.23 1.74
N PRO A 461 1.15 33.09 0.72
CA PRO A 461 0.21 33.25 -0.40
C PRO A 461 0.34 32.10 -1.42
N LEU A 462 0.14 30.85 -0.97
CA LEU A 462 0.33 29.65 -1.79
C LEU A 462 -0.98 29.04 -2.26
N ARG A 463 -0.93 28.45 -3.45
CA ARG A 463 -1.98 27.60 -4.02
C ARG A 463 -1.45 26.18 -4.18
N LEU A 464 -2.21 25.21 -3.68
CA LEU A 464 -1.76 23.83 -3.57
C LEU A 464 -2.66 22.92 -4.42
N PHE A 465 -2.04 22.07 -5.23
CA PHE A 465 -2.64 20.85 -5.71
C PHE A 465 -1.96 19.67 -5.02
N LEU A 466 -2.75 18.89 -4.28
CA LEU A 466 -2.29 17.73 -3.55
C LEU A 466 -3.01 16.50 -4.09
N SER A 467 -2.29 15.42 -4.32
CA SER A 467 -2.90 14.14 -4.69
C SER A 467 -2.22 12.93 -4.06
N ALA A 468 -2.96 11.83 -3.97
CA ALA A 468 -2.44 10.52 -3.58
C ALA A 468 -3.22 9.39 -4.29
N GLY A 469 -2.58 8.24 -4.42
CA GLY A 469 -3.19 6.98 -4.82
C GLY A 469 -3.89 6.32 -3.63
N THR A 470 -5.05 5.70 -3.88
CA THR A 470 -5.83 5.01 -2.84
C THR A 470 -5.20 3.70 -2.38
N PHE A 471 -4.20 3.19 -3.10
CA PHE A 471 -3.46 1.98 -2.73
C PHE A 471 -2.20 2.29 -1.90
N GLU A 472 -1.91 3.56 -1.61
CA GLU A 472 -0.71 3.98 -0.88
C GLU A 472 -0.95 4.07 0.63
N THR A 473 -1.70 3.10 1.17
CA THR A 473 -2.10 3.06 2.58
C THR A 473 -1.01 2.46 3.45
N GLY A 474 -0.97 2.89 4.71
CA GLY A 474 -0.12 2.30 5.74
C GLY A 474 -0.51 0.87 6.11
N ASN A 475 0.29 0.25 6.99
CA ASN A 475 0.06 -1.11 7.50
C ASN A 475 -0.76 -1.15 8.81
N GLY A 476 -1.37 -0.02 9.20
CA GLY A 476 -2.15 0.14 10.43
C GLY A 476 -1.34 0.60 11.65
N GLU A 477 -0.03 0.35 11.68
CA GLU A 477 0.87 0.85 12.74
C GLU A 477 1.51 2.20 12.36
N VAL A 478 1.79 2.38 11.07
CA VAL A 478 2.39 3.60 10.51
C VAL A 478 1.54 4.10 9.36
N ASP A 479 1.24 5.41 9.36
CA ASP A 479 0.55 6.08 8.26
C ASP A 479 1.31 5.89 6.93
N GLY A 480 0.56 5.58 5.88
CA GLY A 480 1.09 5.58 4.52
C GLY A 480 1.10 6.98 3.90
N ILE A 481 1.35 7.02 2.59
CA ILE A 481 1.33 8.27 1.83
C ILE A 481 -0.08 8.84 1.77
N LEU A 482 -1.10 7.99 1.61
CA LEU A 482 -2.48 8.45 1.53
C LEU A 482 -2.91 9.14 2.83
N GLU A 483 -2.65 8.51 3.98
CA GLU A 483 -3.05 9.04 5.29
C GLU A 483 -2.30 10.33 5.61
N SER A 484 -0.97 10.35 5.44
CA SER A 484 -0.15 11.54 5.70
C SER A 484 -0.50 12.70 4.75
N ALA A 485 -0.81 12.43 3.48
CA ALA A 485 -1.28 13.46 2.53
C ALA A 485 -2.67 14.01 2.88
N ARG A 486 -3.59 13.18 3.38
CA ARG A 486 -4.89 13.65 3.88
C ARG A 486 -4.71 14.57 5.10
N ARG A 487 -3.82 14.24 6.03
CA ARG A 487 -3.50 15.10 7.19
C ARG A 487 -2.92 16.45 6.74
N VAL A 488 -1.95 16.47 5.83
CA VAL A 488 -1.39 17.72 5.28
C VAL A 488 -2.45 18.54 4.55
N ARG A 489 -3.30 17.91 3.73
CA ARG A 489 -4.44 18.57 3.07
C ARG A 489 -5.36 19.25 4.09
N ASP A 490 -5.72 18.55 5.16
CA ASP A 490 -6.65 19.06 6.16
C ASP A 490 -6.04 20.23 6.94
N THR A 491 -4.77 20.13 7.32
CA THR A 491 -4.04 21.25 7.92
C THR A 491 -3.96 22.45 6.96
N ALA A 492 -3.65 22.23 5.68
CA ALA A 492 -3.58 23.30 4.70
C ALA A 492 -4.93 24.02 4.52
N ARG A 493 -6.03 23.26 4.49
CA ARG A 493 -7.39 23.82 4.42
C ARG A 493 -7.77 24.60 5.67
N LEU A 494 -7.48 24.08 6.85
CA LEU A 494 -7.73 24.76 8.13
C LEU A 494 -6.91 26.05 8.25
N LYS A 495 -5.67 26.06 7.76
CA LYS A 495 -4.82 27.26 7.70
C LYS A 495 -5.30 28.27 6.63
N GLY A 496 -6.23 27.88 5.76
CA GLY A 496 -6.83 28.76 4.76
C GLY A 496 -6.04 28.87 3.45
N TYR A 497 -5.23 27.87 3.08
CA TYR A 497 -4.63 27.79 1.75
C TYR A 497 -5.64 27.35 0.70
N GLN A 498 -5.55 27.89 -0.52
CA GLN A 498 -6.32 27.37 -1.65
C GLN A 498 -5.81 25.98 -2.02
N THR A 499 -6.55 24.93 -1.64
CA THR A 499 -6.10 23.54 -1.76
C THR A 499 -7.03 22.70 -2.64
N HIS A 500 -6.54 22.31 -3.80
CA HIS A 500 -7.13 21.28 -4.65
C HIS A 500 -6.66 19.90 -4.17
N TRP A 501 -7.60 18.95 -4.02
CA TRP A 501 -7.31 17.58 -3.58
C TRP A 501 -7.88 16.58 -4.57
N ARG A 502 -7.10 15.57 -4.93
CA ARG A 502 -7.58 14.45 -5.76
C ARG A 502 -6.96 13.12 -5.35
N GLU A 503 -7.81 12.11 -5.22
CA GLU A 503 -7.39 10.72 -5.03
C GLU A 503 -7.55 9.94 -6.33
N TYR A 504 -6.60 9.05 -6.61
CA TYR A 504 -6.59 8.20 -7.79
C TYR A 504 -6.66 6.73 -7.38
N ALA A 505 -7.47 5.93 -8.08
CA ALA A 505 -7.49 4.48 -7.87
C ALA A 505 -6.22 3.84 -8.46
N GLY A 506 -5.10 3.96 -7.73
CA GLY A 506 -3.77 3.58 -8.18
C GLY A 506 -2.76 3.64 -7.04
N GLY A 507 -1.51 3.29 -7.35
CA GLY A 507 -0.41 3.21 -6.39
C GLY A 507 0.64 4.32 -6.55
N HIS A 508 1.84 4.04 -6.06
CA HIS A 508 2.99 4.95 -6.07
C HIS A 508 3.77 4.87 -7.40
N ASP A 509 3.12 5.19 -8.53
CA ASP A 509 3.67 4.98 -9.86
C ASP A 509 3.48 6.17 -10.84
N TRP A 510 4.36 6.24 -11.84
CA TRP A 510 4.36 7.32 -12.83
C TRP A 510 3.20 7.25 -13.82
N LEU A 511 2.60 6.07 -14.02
CA LEU A 511 1.44 5.94 -14.88
C LEU A 511 0.28 6.75 -14.28
N ILE A 512 0.12 6.78 -12.96
CA ILE A 512 -0.82 7.66 -12.26
C ILE A 512 -0.36 9.12 -12.26
N TRP A 513 0.89 9.39 -11.87
CA TRP A 513 1.39 10.76 -11.74
C TRP A 513 1.37 11.54 -13.04
N ARG A 514 1.54 10.88 -14.19
CA ARG A 514 1.35 11.51 -15.50
C ARG A 514 -0.03 12.18 -15.62
N GLY A 515 -1.08 11.51 -15.17
CA GLY A 515 -2.42 12.09 -15.13
C GLY A 515 -2.55 13.23 -14.12
N ALA A 516 -2.04 12.99 -12.91
CA ALA A 516 -2.10 13.97 -11.83
C ALA A 516 -1.36 15.27 -12.15
N LEU A 517 -0.29 15.20 -12.94
CA LEU A 517 0.45 16.35 -13.41
C LEU A 517 -0.40 17.25 -14.34
N GLY A 518 -1.06 16.65 -15.34
CA GLY A 518 -1.98 17.38 -16.21
C GLY A 518 -3.19 17.95 -15.45
N ASP A 519 -3.82 17.13 -14.61
CA ASP A 519 -4.95 17.55 -13.76
C ASP A 519 -4.56 18.70 -12.81
N GLY A 520 -3.38 18.63 -12.20
CA GLY A 520 -2.91 19.62 -11.25
C GLY A 520 -2.56 20.96 -11.90
N LEU A 521 -1.91 20.94 -13.06
CA LEU A 521 -1.63 22.16 -13.83
C LEU A 521 -2.94 22.83 -14.27
N ILE A 522 -3.93 22.06 -14.72
CA ILE A 522 -5.25 22.60 -15.09
C ILE A 522 -5.99 23.16 -13.87
N ALA A 523 -5.94 22.48 -12.72
CA ALA A 523 -6.57 22.98 -11.50
C ALA A 523 -5.96 24.32 -11.04
N LEU A 524 -4.64 24.46 -11.17
CA LEU A 524 -3.92 25.68 -10.77
C LEU A 524 -4.03 26.80 -11.81
N PHE A 525 -4.01 26.51 -13.11
CA PHE A 525 -3.84 27.53 -14.13
C PHE A 525 -4.79 27.45 -15.32
N GLY A 526 -5.70 26.48 -15.31
CA GLY A 526 -6.60 26.23 -16.42
C GLY A 526 -7.43 27.46 -16.78
N THR A 527 -7.52 27.71 -18.07
CA THR A 527 -8.41 28.70 -18.66
C THR A 527 -9.81 28.11 -18.70
N LYS A 528 -10.83 28.85 -18.23
CA LYS A 528 -12.21 28.47 -18.53
C LYS A 528 -12.34 28.48 -20.06
N PRO A 529 -12.97 27.47 -20.69
CA PRO A 529 -13.35 27.62 -22.08
C PRO A 529 -14.24 28.86 -22.16
N ASP A 530 -13.93 29.77 -23.09
CA ASP A 530 -14.82 30.86 -23.43
C ASP A 530 -16.16 30.24 -23.80
N MET A 531 -17.12 30.32 -22.88
CA MET A 531 -18.54 30.15 -23.20
C MET A 531 -18.92 31.39 -24.00
N GLY A 532 -18.45 31.43 -25.25
CA GLY A 532 -18.64 32.54 -26.16
C GLY A 532 -20.13 32.82 -26.30
N ALA A 533 -20.44 34.11 -26.26
CA ALA A 533 -21.72 34.70 -26.60
C ALA A 533 -22.27 34.09 -27.91
N GLY A 534 -23.19 33.14 -27.77
CA GLY A 534 -24.15 32.75 -28.78
C GLY A 534 -25.49 33.34 -28.38
N GLY A 535 -25.73 34.58 -28.78
CA GLY A 535 -26.96 35.34 -28.61
C GLY A 535 -26.95 36.53 -29.53
#